data_AF-A2EKJ3-F1
#
_entry.id   AF-A2EKJ3-F1
#
_cell.length_a   1.000
_cell.length_b   1.000
_cell.length_c   1.000
_cell.angle_alpha   90.00
_cell.angle_beta   90.00
_cell.angle_gamma   90.00
#
_symmetry.space_group_name_H-M   'P 1'
#
loop_
_entity.id
_entity.type
_entity.pdbx_description
1 polymer ?
#
loop_
_entity_poly.entity_id
_entity_poly.type
_entity_poly.pdbx_seq_one_letter_code
_entity_poly.pdbx_strand_id
1 'polypeptide(L)'
;MNLSSFGIDKVETPPKTARTIRVTRSSRKSTTPIDQFKNPILGIEVNLIKQLQQVENEYHGSSYKKRQILLDALEQIAQTNLGFKKQIMTAVKAWRKPVDDTSADNDVTAITDLLRAQNEFKTVKEKYQNSKSKIQQLKDEIESTKAETDRIIEETQKMKQKLFLESDHFAKARKLTEELTQLQTTFDNMFKPKEEVQLTGNLADLSRENENLKKELVKMRFELELSSQISKRLRFIEERANKENKN
;
A
#
# COMPACT_ATOMS: atom_id res chain seq x y z
N MET A 1 3.24 6.88 16.00
CA MET A 1 2.91 8.20 16.57
C MET A 1 1.59 8.63 15.98
N ASN A 2 0.54 8.67 16.79
CA ASN A 2 -0.82 8.99 16.38
C ASN A 2 -1.05 10.50 16.51
N LEU A 3 -1.44 11.17 15.42
CA LEU A 3 -1.86 12.56 15.43
C LEU A 3 -3.37 12.64 15.65
N SER A 4 -3.77 12.50 16.93
CA SER A 4 -5.13 12.76 17.42
C SER A 4 -5.06 13.89 18.43
N SER A 5 -5.00 15.14 17.98
CA SER A 5 -4.96 16.31 18.87
C SER A 5 -5.60 17.56 18.26
N PHE A 6 -6.72 17.41 17.55
CA PHE A 6 -7.63 18.52 17.30
C PHE A 6 -9.03 18.06 17.67
N GLY A 7 -9.39 18.28 18.93
CA GLY A 7 -10.76 18.16 19.43
C GLY A 7 -11.62 19.25 18.81
N ILE A 8 -12.32 18.91 17.73
CA ILE A 8 -13.45 19.69 17.23
C ILE A 8 -14.67 18.80 17.40
N ASP A 9 -15.44 19.10 18.44
CA ASP A 9 -16.71 18.49 18.72
C ASP A 9 -17.65 18.63 17.52
N LYS A 10 -18.28 17.53 17.13
CA LYS A 10 -19.36 17.53 16.15
C LYS A 10 -20.53 18.31 16.74
N VAL A 11 -20.79 19.50 16.20
CA VAL A 11 -22.02 20.25 16.47
C VAL A 11 -23.18 19.51 15.80
N GLU A 12 -23.96 18.78 16.60
CA GLU A 12 -25.24 18.23 16.18
C GLU A 12 -26.22 19.37 15.89
N THR A 13 -26.87 19.31 14.72
CA THR A 13 -27.93 20.26 14.37
C THR A 13 -29.27 19.77 14.92
N PRO A 14 -30.10 20.66 15.50
CA PRO A 14 -31.38 20.26 16.08
C PRO A 14 -32.38 19.80 14.99
N PRO A 15 -33.36 18.94 15.34
CA PRO A 15 -34.28 18.35 14.37
C PRO A 15 -35.17 19.43 13.74
N LYS A 16 -35.21 19.44 12.41
CA LYS A 16 -36.09 20.30 11.61
C LYS A 16 -37.54 19.95 11.91
N THR A 17 -38.23 20.78 12.70
CA THR A 17 -39.69 20.74 12.80
C THR A 17 -40.27 21.19 11.46
N ALA A 18 -40.95 20.26 10.79
CA ALA A 18 -41.68 20.52 9.56
C ALA A 18 -42.85 21.48 9.85
N ARG A 19 -42.67 22.77 9.53
CA ARG A 19 -43.80 23.68 9.37
C ARG A 19 -44.47 23.38 8.04
N THR A 20 -45.49 22.53 8.08
CA THR A 20 -46.43 22.30 6.98
C THR A 20 -47.21 23.59 6.74
N ILE A 21 -46.80 24.38 5.75
CA ILE A 21 -47.63 25.48 5.25
C ILE A 21 -48.80 24.82 4.52
N ARG A 22 -50.01 24.93 5.08
CA ARG A 22 -51.25 24.58 4.38
C ARG A 22 -51.38 25.49 3.17
N VAL A 23 -51.07 24.94 1.99
CA VAL A 23 -51.44 25.53 0.70
C VAL A 23 -52.95 25.38 0.55
N THR A 24 -53.70 26.46 0.76
CA THR A 24 -55.09 26.55 0.31
C THR A 24 -55.08 26.58 -1.22
N ARG A 25 -55.42 25.44 -1.84
CA ARG A 25 -55.73 25.36 -3.27
C ARG A 25 -56.99 26.20 -3.52
N SER A 26 -56.83 27.41 -4.04
CA SER A 26 -57.91 28.06 -4.78
C SER A 26 -58.06 27.34 -6.13
N SER A 27 -59.30 26.97 -6.46
CA SER A 27 -59.63 26.29 -7.70
C SER A 27 -59.19 27.14 -8.90
N ARG A 28 -58.20 26.67 -9.67
CA ARG A 28 -57.91 27.23 -10.99
C ARG A 28 -59.07 26.91 -11.91
N LYS A 29 -59.90 27.91 -12.20
CA LYS A 29 -60.64 27.93 -13.46
C LYS A 29 -59.59 27.84 -14.57
N SER A 30 -59.72 26.82 -15.41
CA SER A 30 -58.96 26.63 -16.64
C SER A 30 -58.99 27.92 -17.47
N THR A 31 -57.88 28.68 -17.46
CA THR A 31 -57.61 29.71 -18.47
C THR A 31 -56.76 29.09 -19.55
N THR A 32 -57.30 29.11 -20.77
CA THR A 32 -56.62 28.81 -22.04
C THR A 32 -55.23 29.46 -22.10
N PRO A 33 -54.26 28.84 -22.80
CA PRO A 33 -52.95 29.45 -23.00
C PRO A 33 -53.14 30.74 -23.80
N ILE A 34 -52.97 31.89 -23.15
CA ILE A 34 -53.02 33.20 -23.79
C ILE A 34 -51.61 33.45 -24.34
N ASP A 35 -51.37 33.00 -25.57
CA ASP A 35 -50.11 33.28 -26.30
C ASP A 35 -49.97 34.77 -26.68
N GLN A 36 -51.02 35.58 -26.51
CA GLN A 36 -50.99 37.02 -26.79
C GLN A 36 -51.90 37.77 -25.82
N PHE A 37 -51.32 38.41 -24.80
CA PHE A 37 -52.06 39.35 -23.97
C PHE A 37 -52.12 40.70 -24.67
N LYS A 38 -53.20 40.95 -25.43
CA LYS A 38 -53.53 42.31 -25.87
C LYS A 38 -54.26 43.02 -24.74
N ASN A 39 -53.63 44.04 -24.17
CA ASN A 39 -54.33 44.95 -23.24
C ASN A 39 -55.21 45.90 -24.07
N PRO A 40 -56.55 45.82 -24.00
CA PRO A 40 -57.43 46.54 -24.90
C PRO A 40 -57.51 48.06 -24.63
N ILE A 41 -56.85 48.57 -23.57
CA ILE A 41 -56.84 50.00 -23.23
C ILE A 41 -55.57 50.71 -23.72
N LEU A 42 -54.45 50.01 -23.90
CA LEU A 42 -53.15 50.67 -24.08
C LEU A 42 -52.47 50.43 -25.43
N GLY A 43 -52.91 49.49 -26.29
CA GLY A 43 -52.34 49.33 -27.65
C GLY A 43 -50.83 49.02 -27.72
N ILE A 44 -50.15 48.83 -26.59
CA ILE A 44 -48.72 48.50 -26.53
C ILE A 44 -48.60 46.98 -26.51
N GLU A 45 -48.18 46.40 -27.63
CA GLU A 45 -47.77 45.00 -27.73
C GLU A 45 -46.31 44.86 -27.25
N VAL A 46 -46.07 44.89 -25.93
CA VAL A 46 -44.74 44.54 -25.41
C VAL A 46 -44.62 43.01 -25.37
N ASN A 47 -43.87 42.46 -26.31
CA ASN A 47 -43.63 41.02 -26.44
C ASN A 47 -42.53 40.57 -25.45
N LEU A 48 -42.75 40.82 -24.15
CA LEU A 48 -41.84 40.52 -23.05
C LEU A 48 -41.41 39.05 -23.02
N ILE A 49 -42.32 38.15 -23.39
CA ILE A 49 -42.07 36.71 -23.44
C ILE A 49 -41.06 36.36 -24.55
N LYS A 50 -41.18 36.99 -25.72
CA LYS A 50 -40.27 36.77 -26.86
C LYS A 50 -38.86 37.31 -26.57
N GLN A 51 -38.77 38.46 -25.90
CA GLN A 51 -37.48 39.03 -25.47
C GLN A 51 -36.83 38.20 -24.35
N LEU A 52 -37.62 37.67 -23.41
CA LEU A 52 -37.12 36.77 -22.37
C LEU A 52 -36.64 35.42 -22.93
N GLN A 53 -37.35 34.84 -23.88
CA GLN A 53 -36.94 33.59 -24.55
C GLN A 53 -35.69 33.77 -25.41
N GLN A 54 -35.56 34.90 -26.13
CA GLN A 54 -34.37 35.17 -26.94
C GLN A 54 -33.10 35.29 -26.08
N VAL A 55 -33.19 35.93 -24.92
CA VAL A 55 -32.07 36.07 -23.98
C VAL A 55 -31.76 34.77 -23.24
N GLU A 56 -32.77 33.93 -22.96
CA GLU A 56 -32.56 32.61 -22.35
C GLU A 56 -31.77 31.66 -23.26
N ASN A 57 -31.96 31.78 -24.57
CA ASN A 57 -31.23 31.02 -25.58
C ASN A 57 -29.82 31.58 -25.86
N GLU A 58 -29.62 32.90 -25.82
CA GLU A 58 -28.32 33.51 -26.09
C GLU A 58 -27.37 33.52 -24.87
N TYR A 59 -27.90 33.54 -23.64
CA TYR A 59 -27.09 33.70 -22.42
C TYR A 59 -27.61 32.84 -21.27
N HIS A 60 -27.13 31.59 -21.23
CA HIS A 60 -27.32 30.73 -20.07
C HIS A 60 -26.56 31.29 -18.84
N GLY A 61 -27.30 31.84 -17.88
CA GLY A 61 -26.85 31.90 -16.48
C GLY A 61 -26.49 33.27 -15.87
N SER A 62 -26.49 34.38 -16.61
CA SER A 62 -26.26 35.69 -15.97
C SER A 62 -27.55 36.22 -15.32
N SER A 63 -27.78 35.85 -14.07
CA SER A 63 -28.86 36.38 -13.20
C SER A 63 -28.88 37.92 -13.18
N TYR A 64 -27.70 38.55 -13.35
CA TYR A 64 -27.53 40.00 -13.38
C TYR A 64 -28.25 40.68 -14.56
N LYS A 65 -28.09 40.16 -15.79
CA LYS A 65 -28.74 40.74 -16.97
C LYS A 65 -30.25 40.48 -16.97
N LYS A 66 -30.70 39.29 -16.53
CA LYS A 66 -32.13 38.99 -16.34
C LYS A 66 -32.78 39.95 -15.34
N ARG A 67 -32.10 40.24 -14.22
CA ARG A 67 -32.54 41.24 -13.24
C ARG A 67 -32.64 42.65 -13.83
N GLN A 68 -31.67 43.07 -14.64
CA GLN A 68 -31.67 44.42 -15.23
C GLN A 68 -32.86 44.62 -16.19
N ILE A 69 -33.15 43.64 -17.06
CA ILE A 69 -34.28 43.71 -18.00
C ILE A 69 -35.62 43.79 -17.24
N LEU A 70 -35.75 43.05 -16.13
CA LEU A 70 -36.95 43.12 -15.29
C LEU A 70 -37.10 44.48 -14.60
N LEU A 71 -36.00 45.10 -14.17
CA LEU A 71 -36.02 46.45 -13.62
C LEU A 71 -36.43 47.49 -14.67
N ASP A 72 -35.93 47.37 -15.90
CA ASP A 72 -36.29 48.26 -17.00
C ASP A 72 -37.76 48.08 -17.42
N ALA A 73 -38.27 46.83 -17.42
CA ALA A 73 -39.69 46.55 -17.66
C ALA A 73 -40.59 47.14 -16.55
N LEU A 74 -40.18 47.05 -15.29
CA LEU A 74 -40.90 47.67 -14.17
C LEU A 74 -40.89 49.20 -14.26
N GLU A 75 -39.80 49.81 -14.74
CA GLU A 75 -39.71 51.25 -14.98
C GLU A 75 -40.66 51.68 -16.10
N GLN A 76 -40.74 50.93 -17.20
CA GLN A 76 -41.71 51.18 -18.28
C GLN A 76 -43.15 51.04 -17.79
N ILE A 77 -43.46 50.02 -16.99
CA ILE A 77 -44.78 49.85 -16.36
C ILE A 77 -45.08 51.02 -15.41
N ALA A 78 -44.10 51.49 -14.63
CA ALA A 78 -44.28 52.64 -13.74
C ALA A 78 -44.59 53.94 -14.51
N GLN A 79 -44.14 54.06 -15.75
CA GLN A 79 -44.43 55.21 -16.61
C GLN A 79 -45.84 55.17 -17.22
N THR A 80 -46.54 54.03 -17.16
CA THR A 80 -47.95 53.95 -17.56
C THR A 80 -48.88 54.53 -16.47
N ASN A 81 -50.04 55.06 -16.86
CA ASN A 81 -51.00 55.79 -16.00
C ASN A 81 -51.77 54.89 -15.01
N LEU A 82 -51.10 54.00 -14.30
CA LEU A 82 -51.69 53.04 -13.35
C LEU A 82 -51.73 53.55 -11.90
N GLY A 83 -51.37 54.80 -11.63
CA GLY A 83 -51.45 55.42 -10.29
C GLY A 83 -50.39 54.95 -9.27
N PHE A 84 -49.72 53.82 -9.51
CA PHE A 84 -48.68 53.26 -8.63
C PHE A 84 -47.24 53.68 -8.96
N LYS A 85 -47.07 54.65 -9.87
CA LYS A 85 -45.76 55.13 -10.36
C LYS A 85 -44.75 55.40 -9.25
N LYS A 86 -45.16 56.10 -8.17
CA LYS A 86 -44.26 56.45 -7.07
C LYS A 86 -43.75 55.22 -6.32
N GLN A 87 -44.61 54.24 -6.05
CA GLN A 87 -44.25 53.04 -5.30
C GLN A 87 -43.32 52.14 -6.12
N ILE A 88 -43.62 51.96 -7.41
CA ILE A 88 -42.79 51.17 -8.32
C ILE A 88 -41.43 51.84 -8.52
N MET A 89 -41.38 53.15 -8.73
CA MET A 89 -40.10 53.86 -8.88
C MET A 89 -39.25 53.84 -7.61
N THR A 90 -39.85 53.88 -6.41
CA THR A 90 -39.11 53.72 -5.15
C THR A 90 -38.50 52.32 -5.04
N ALA A 91 -39.26 51.27 -5.40
CA ALA A 91 -38.75 49.90 -5.41
C ALA A 91 -37.65 49.72 -6.46
N VAL A 92 -37.85 50.22 -7.69
CA VAL A 92 -36.84 50.14 -8.76
C VAL A 92 -35.56 50.87 -8.34
N LYS A 93 -35.65 52.05 -7.73
CA LYS A 93 -34.48 52.80 -7.22
C LYS A 93 -33.73 52.07 -6.10
N ALA A 94 -34.44 51.41 -5.18
CA ALA A 94 -33.81 50.63 -4.12
C ALA A 94 -33.14 49.34 -4.65
N TRP A 95 -33.60 48.83 -5.80
CA TRP A 95 -33.13 47.58 -6.38
C TRP A 95 -32.12 47.77 -7.52
N ARG A 96 -32.01 48.97 -8.10
CA ARG A 96 -30.92 49.35 -9.01
C ARG A 96 -29.69 49.68 -8.15
N LYS A 97 -28.49 49.25 -8.58
CA LYS A 97 -27.27 49.69 -7.92
C LYS A 97 -27.23 51.23 -7.98
N PRO A 98 -26.87 51.94 -6.89
CA PRO A 98 -26.75 53.38 -6.92
C PRO A 98 -25.78 53.76 -8.04
N VAL A 99 -26.19 54.69 -8.91
CA VAL A 99 -25.30 55.30 -9.91
C VAL A 99 -24.51 56.33 -9.14
N ASP A 100 -23.47 55.88 -8.43
CA ASP A 100 -22.55 56.76 -7.74
C ASP A 100 -21.38 57.09 -8.68
N ASP A 101 -21.03 58.37 -8.79
CA ASP A 101 -19.84 58.86 -9.51
C ASP A 101 -18.52 58.25 -8.95
N THR A 102 -18.56 57.57 -7.80
CA THR A 102 -17.46 56.79 -7.21
C THR A 102 -17.33 55.37 -7.77
N SER A 103 -18.24 54.93 -8.65
CA SER A 103 -18.13 53.65 -9.36
C SER A 103 -16.94 53.60 -10.31
N ALA A 104 -16.58 54.72 -10.94
CA ALA A 104 -15.41 54.81 -11.80
C ALA A 104 -14.11 54.55 -11.02
N ASP A 105 -13.95 55.11 -9.82
CA ASP A 105 -12.75 54.90 -8.99
C ASP A 105 -12.66 53.45 -8.46
N ASN A 106 -13.80 52.85 -8.11
CA ASN A 106 -13.87 51.45 -7.70
C ASN A 106 -13.58 50.49 -8.86
N ASP A 107 -14.06 50.81 -10.06
CA ASP A 107 -13.80 50.04 -11.28
C ASP A 107 -12.33 50.18 -11.71
N VAL A 108 -11.74 51.37 -11.61
CA VAL A 108 -10.30 51.60 -11.85
C VAL A 108 -9.46 50.82 -10.84
N THR A 109 -9.84 50.81 -9.56
CA THR A 109 -9.15 50.03 -8.52
C THR A 109 -9.25 48.53 -8.80
N ALA A 110 -10.44 48.01 -9.13
CA ALA A 110 -10.64 46.61 -9.49
C ALA A 110 -9.85 46.20 -10.74
N ILE A 111 -9.75 47.06 -11.75
CA ILE A 111 -8.93 46.83 -12.94
C ILE A 111 -7.45 46.77 -12.56
N THR A 112 -6.97 47.67 -11.68
CA THR A 112 -5.57 47.66 -11.24
C THR A 112 -5.22 46.42 -10.43
N ASP A 113 -6.13 45.94 -9.57
CA ASP A 113 -5.98 44.70 -8.81
C ASP A 113 -5.98 43.46 -9.71
N LEU A 114 -6.84 43.43 -10.73
CA LEU A 114 -6.86 42.37 -11.73
C LEU A 114 -5.54 42.33 -12.53
N LEU A 115 -5.02 43.50 -12.90
CA LEU A 115 -3.78 43.60 -13.66
C LEU A 115 -2.57 43.20 -12.79
N ARG A 116 -2.59 43.55 -11.50
CA ARG A 116 -1.62 43.07 -10.51
C ARG A 116 -1.69 41.55 -10.36
N ALA A 117 -2.87 40.98 -10.16
CA ALA A 117 -3.05 39.53 -10.06
C ALA A 117 -2.58 38.81 -11.32
N GLN A 118 -2.86 39.36 -12.51
CA GLN A 118 -2.39 38.81 -13.78
C GLN A 118 -0.86 38.79 -13.85
N ASN A 119 -0.18 39.85 -13.39
CA ASN A 119 1.28 39.89 -13.35
C ASN A 119 1.83 38.89 -12.32
N GLU A 120 1.21 38.78 -11.14
CA GLU A 120 1.58 37.76 -10.14
C GLU A 120 1.45 36.35 -10.73
N PHE A 121 0.37 36.03 -11.43
CA PHE A 121 0.21 34.74 -12.12
C PHE A 121 1.28 34.47 -13.17
N LYS A 122 1.71 35.49 -13.94
CA LYS A 122 2.83 35.35 -14.88
C LYS A 122 4.12 34.98 -14.15
N THR A 123 4.46 35.70 -13.06
CA THR A 123 5.67 35.40 -12.28
C THR A 123 5.63 34.02 -11.65
N VAL A 124 4.47 33.58 -11.14
CA VAL A 124 4.29 32.23 -10.59
C VAL A 124 4.45 31.17 -11.67
N LYS A 125 3.91 31.40 -12.87
CA LYS A 125 4.07 30.51 -14.02
C LYS A 125 5.54 30.37 -14.41
N GLU A 126 6.29 31.46 -14.48
CA GLU A 126 7.72 31.45 -14.77
C GLU A 126 8.50 30.68 -13.71
N LYS A 127 8.25 30.96 -12.42
CA LYS A 127 8.86 30.23 -11.29
C LYS A 127 8.56 28.73 -11.36
N TYR A 128 7.33 28.36 -11.70
CA TYR A 128 6.95 26.97 -11.88
C TYR A 128 7.73 26.30 -13.02
N GLN A 129 7.86 26.95 -14.18
CA GLN A 129 8.64 26.41 -15.30
C GLN A 129 10.13 26.27 -14.95
N ASN A 130 10.69 27.24 -14.24
CA ASN A 130 12.08 27.19 -13.76
C ASN A 130 12.28 26.03 -12.78
N SER A 131 11.37 25.88 -11.82
CA SER A 131 11.41 24.77 -10.85
C SER A 131 11.25 23.43 -11.55
N LYS A 132 10.34 23.31 -12.51
CA LYS A 132 10.15 22.10 -13.32
C LYS A 132 11.42 21.73 -14.09
N SER A 133 12.07 22.71 -14.71
CA SER A 133 13.33 22.51 -15.42
C SER A 133 14.45 22.08 -14.47
N LYS A 134 14.53 22.68 -13.28
CA LYS A 134 15.51 22.30 -12.26
C LYS A 134 15.27 20.89 -11.72
N ILE A 135 14.01 20.51 -11.51
CA ILE A 135 13.64 19.15 -11.12
C ILE A 135 14.09 18.16 -12.20
N GLN A 136 13.90 18.48 -13.48
CA GLN A 136 14.35 17.61 -14.56
C GLN A 136 15.87 17.45 -14.56
N GLN A 137 16.62 18.57 -14.48
CA GLN A 137 18.09 18.51 -14.39
C GLN A 137 18.58 17.66 -13.22
N LEU A 138 17.96 17.82 -12.04
CA LEU A 138 18.31 17.02 -10.86
C LEU A 138 17.98 15.54 -11.05
N LYS A 139 16.90 15.20 -11.76
CA LYS A 139 16.60 13.80 -12.09
C LYS A 139 17.68 13.21 -13.00
N ASP A 140 18.08 13.95 -14.04
CA ASP A 140 19.10 13.51 -14.98
C ASP A 140 20.46 13.35 -14.27
N GLU A 141 20.79 14.25 -13.34
CA GLU A 141 22.00 14.17 -12.50
C GLU A 141 21.96 12.97 -11.54
N ILE A 142 20.81 12.68 -10.92
CA ILE A 142 20.62 11.48 -10.09
C ILE A 142 20.80 10.20 -10.92
N GLU A 143 20.26 10.16 -12.13
CA GLU A 143 20.39 9.00 -13.02
C GLU A 143 21.84 8.79 -13.45
N SER A 144 22.55 9.87 -13.81
CA SER A 144 23.97 9.83 -14.16
C SER A 144 24.84 9.38 -12.98
N THR A 145 24.60 9.90 -11.78
CA THR A 145 25.38 9.52 -10.58
C THR A 145 25.11 8.08 -10.16
N LYS A 146 23.87 7.60 -10.33
CA LYS A 146 23.53 6.20 -10.11
C LYS A 146 24.28 5.28 -11.08
N ALA A 147 24.29 5.60 -12.37
CA ALA A 147 25.02 4.83 -13.36
C ALA A 147 26.54 4.78 -13.07
N GLU A 148 27.12 5.87 -12.59
CA GLU A 148 28.52 5.90 -12.19
C GLU A 148 28.79 5.08 -10.92
N THR A 149 27.87 5.12 -9.96
CA THR A 149 27.95 4.28 -8.75
C THR A 149 27.92 2.79 -9.11
N ASP A 150 27.03 2.41 -10.02
CA ASP A 150 26.91 1.02 -10.49
C ASP A 150 28.21 0.56 -11.17
N ARG A 151 28.85 1.41 -11.98
CA ARG A 151 30.17 1.13 -12.58
C ARG A 151 31.26 0.93 -11.53
N ILE A 152 31.34 1.82 -10.54
CA ILE A 152 32.33 1.72 -9.46
C ILE A 152 32.13 0.42 -8.66
N ILE A 153 30.88 0.01 -8.42
CA ILE A 153 30.57 -1.26 -7.76
C ILE A 153 31.10 -2.44 -8.59
N GLU A 154 30.83 -2.46 -9.90
CA GLU A 154 31.33 -3.51 -10.79
C GLU A 154 32.87 -3.56 -10.83
N GLU A 155 33.54 -2.41 -10.93
CA GLU A 155 34.99 -2.31 -10.90
C GLU A 155 35.56 -2.80 -9.57
N THR A 156 34.94 -2.43 -8.45
CA THR A 156 35.33 -2.89 -7.12
C THR A 156 35.19 -4.41 -6.99
N GLN A 157 34.11 -4.99 -7.53
CA GLN A 157 33.93 -6.44 -7.54
C GLN A 157 34.98 -7.15 -8.38
N LYS A 158 35.30 -6.62 -9.58
CA LYS A 158 36.38 -7.15 -10.44
C LYS A 158 37.73 -7.07 -9.73
N MET A 159 38.06 -5.93 -9.10
CA MET A 159 39.30 -5.78 -8.34
C MET A 159 39.36 -6.73 -7.15
N LYS A 160 38.26 -6.94 -6.42
CA LYS A 160 38.18 -7.90 -5.31
C LYS A 160 38.43 -9.32 -5.79
N GLN A 161 37.82 -9.73 -6.92
CA GLN A 161 38.06 -11.04 -7.51
C GLN A 161 39.52 -11.21 -7.96
N LYS A 162 40.07 -10.18 -8.62
CA LYS A 162 41.47 -10.16 -9.05
C LYS A 162 42.41 -10.30 -7.86
N LEU A 163 42.19 -9.53 -6.79
CA LEU A 163 42.96 -9.62 -5.56
C LEU A 163 42.86 -11.01 -4.92
N PHE A 164 41.67 -11.59 -4.89
CA PHE A 164 41.45 -12.93 -4.34
C PHE A 164 42.19 -14.03 -5.13
N LEU A 165 42.23 -13.92 -6.46
CA LEU A 165 42.83 -14.91 -7.34
C LEU A 165 44.34 -14.75 -7.49
N GLU A 166 44.82 -13.52 -7.70
CA GLU A 166 46.21 -13.20 -8.05
C GLU A 166 47.11 -12.95 -6.83
N SER A 167 46.54 -12.66 -5.66
CA SER A 167 47.36 -12.43 -4.47
C SER A 167 47.88 -13.76 -3.90
N ASP A 168 49.20 -13.86 -3.80
CA ASP A 168 49.89 -15.00 -3.18
C ASP A 168 49.46 -15.26 -1.74
N HIS A 169 49.08 -14.23 -0.98
CA HIS A 169 48.57 -14.40 0.39
C HIS A 169 47.24 -15.13 0.41
N PHE A 170 46.32 -14.79 -0.49
CA PHE A 170 45.04 -15.49 -0.62
C PHE A 170 45.22 -16.88 -1.23
N ALA A 171 46.19 -17.08 -2.11
CA ALA A 171 46.55 -18.42 -2.59
C ALA A 171 47.10 -19.32 -1.47
N LYS A 172 47.99 -18.80 -0.62
CA LYS A 172 48.49 -19.52 0.57
C LYS A 172 47.37 -19.81 1.56
N ALA A 173 46.50 -18.82 1.83
CA ALA A 173 45.34 -19.03 2.70
C ALA A 173 44.42 -20.14 2.16
N ARG A 174 44.10 -20.13 0.85
CA ARG A 174 43.32 -21.20 0.21
C ARG A 174 43.94 -22.58 0.41
N LYS A 175 45.24 -22.73 0.11
CA LYS A 175 45.97 -23.98 0.33
C LYS A 175 45.91 -24.45 1.79
N LEU A 176 46.18 -23.54 2.74
CA LEU A 176 46.08 -23.84 4.16
C LEU A 176 44.67 -24.29 4.57
N THR A 177 43.63 -23.65 4.02
CA THR A 177 42.24 -24.01 4.32
C THR A 177 41.91 -25.41 3.78
N GLU A 178 42.40 -25.72 2.58
CA GLU A 178 42.24 -27.02 1.94
C GLU A 178 43.00 -28.12 2.69
N GLU A 179 44.24 -27.86 3.11
CA GLU A 179 45.02 -28.76 3.96
C GLU A 179 44.36 -28.99 5.32
N LEU A 180 43.78 -27.95 5.93
CA LEU A 180 43.11 -28.04 7.23
C LEU A 180 41.80 -28.83 7.14
N THR A 181 41.04 -28.66 6.05
CA THR A 181 39.85 -29.48 5.79
C THR A 181 40.19 -30.94 5.48
N GLN A 182 41.28 -31.21 4.76
CA GLN A 182 41.82 -32.57 4.59
C GLN A 182 42.30 -33.18 5.91
N LEU A 183 42.97 -32.40 6.75
CA LEU A 183 43.39 -32.84 8.07
C LEU A 183 42.19 -33.14 8.97
N GLN A 184 41.16 -32.30 8.94
CA GLN A 184 39.94 -32.52 9.70
C GLN A 184 39.21 -33.77 9.23
N THR A 185 39.06 -33.97 7.91
CA THR A 185 38.43 -35.19 7.38
C THR A 185 39.23 -36.45 7.68
N THR A 186 40.57 -36.40 7.64
CA THR A 186 41.40 -37.54 8.05
C THR A 186 41.32 -37.82 9.55
N PHE A 187 41.29 -36.78 10.38
CA PHE A 187 41.05 -36.89 11.83
C PHE A 187 39.70 -37.54 12.11
N ASP A 188 38.63 -37.05 11.48
CA ASP A 188 37.27 -37.62 11.63
C ASP A 188 37.22 -39.08 11.17
N ASN A 189 37.93 -39.41 10.08
CA ASN A 189 38.02 -40.79 9.59
C ASN A 189 38.86 -41.71 10.49
N MET A 190 39.72 -41.19 11.36
CA MET A 190 40.49 -41.98 12.32
C MET A 190 39.60 -42.56 13.44
N PHE A 191 38.53 -41.85 13.80
CA PHE A 191 37.58 -42.28 14.82
C PHE A 191 36.37 -43.02 14.26
N LYS A 192 36.21 -43.07 12.94
CA LYS A 192 35.28 -43.99 12.33
C LYS A 192 35.84 -45.40 12.51
N PRO A 193 35.12 -46.33 13.19
CA PRO A 193 35.52 -47.72 13.17
C PRO A 193 35.66 -48.12 11.70
N LYS A 194 36.81 -48.70 11.33
CA LYS A 194 36.99 -49.28 10.00
C LYS A 194 35.74 -50.12 9.74
N GLU A 195 35.03 -49.82 8.65
CA GLU A 195 33.85 -50.60 8.24
C GLU A 195 34.20 -52.08 8.44
N GLU A 196 33.29 -52.81 9.10
CA GLU A 196 33.45 -54.23 9.38
C GLU A 196 34.09 -54.87 8.17
N VAL A 197 35.35 -55.33 8.32
CA VAL A 197 36.05 -56.02 7.26
C VAL A 197 35.10 -57.13 6.86
N GLN A 198 34.48 -57.01 5.67
CA GLN A 198 33.62 -58.05 5.15
C GLN A 198 34.50 -59.29 5.15
N LEU A 199 34.24 -60.18 6.10
CA LEU A 199 35.00 -61.40 6.28
C LEU A 199 34.92 -62.09 4.91
N THR A 200 36.00 -62.10 4.16
CA THR A 200 36.08 -62.83 2.90
C THR A 200 35.67 -64.27 3.20
N GLY A 201 34.88 -64.91 2.32
CA GLY A 201 34.10 -66.12 2.66
C GLY A 201 34.80 -67.13 3.57
N ASN A 202 36.08 -67.43 3.30
CA ASN A 202 36.90 -68.32 4.13
C ASN A 202 37.03 -67.88 5.60
N LEU A 203 37.17 -66.59 5.89
CA LEU A 203 37.30 -66.06 7.24
C LEU A 203 35.94 -66.04 7.97
N ALA A 204 34.83 -65.89 7.24
CA ALA A 204 33.48 -66.01 7.79
C ALA A 204 33.17 -67.46 8.18
N ASP A 205 33.57 -68.41 7.33
CA ASP A 205 33.43 -69.84 7.57
C ASP A 205 34.31 -70.30 8.74
N LEU A 206 35.56 -69.83 8.81
CA LEU A 206 36.46 -70.05 9.96
C LEU A 206 35.90 -69.45 11.25
N SER A 207 35.24 -68.29 11.20
CA SER A 207 34.61 -67.70 12.38
C SER A 207 33.44 -68.55 12.87
N ARG A 208 32.59 -69.03 11.96
CA ARG A 208 31.48 -69.95 12.27
C ARG A 208 31.96 -71.28 12.82
N GLU A 209 33.01 -71.84 12.22
CA GLU A 209 33.64 -73.08 12.69
C GLU A 209 34.21 -72.90 14.09
N ASN A 210 34.90 -71.78 14.35
CA ASN A 210 35.45 -71.48 15.67
C ASN A 210 34.36 -71.30 16.74
N GLU A 211 33.24 -70.66 16.41
CA GLU A 211 32.08 -70.58 17.30
C GLU A 211 31.47 -71.95 17.60
N ASN A 212 31.37 -72.82 16.60
CA ASN A 212 30.87 -74.18 16.78
C ASN A 212 31.82 -75.02 17.65
N LEU A 213 33.13 -74.92 17.42
CA LEU A 213 34.15 -75.57 18.24
C LEU A 213 34.13 -75.08 19.69
N LYS A 214 33.89 -73.78 19.93
CA LYS A 214 33.72 -73.26 21.30
C LYS A 214 32.51 -73.87 21.99
N LYS A 215 31.37 -74.00 21.30
CA LYS A 215 30.16 -74.64 21.84
C LYS A 215 30.42 -76.12 22.16
N GLU A 216 31.10 -76.83 21.28
CA GLU A 216 31.45 -78.23 21.47
C GLU A 216 32.44 -78.43 22.63
N LEU A 217 33.44 -77.57 22.76
CA LEU A 217 34.39 -77.58 23.87
C LEU A 217 33.69 -77.37 25.21
N VAL A 218 32.75 -76.43 25.30
CA VAL A 218 31.94 -76.21 26.51
C VAL A 218 31.11 -77.46 26.84
N LYS A 219 30.50 -78.09 25.83
CA LYS A 219 29.74 -79.33 26.00
C LYS A 219 30.63 -80.47 26.51
N MET A 220 31.79 -80.70 25.89
CA MET A 220 32.74 -81.73 26.32
C MET A 220 33.26 -81.49 27.74
N ARG A 221 33.54 -80.24 28.12
CA ARG A 221 33.93 -79.90 29.50
C ARG A 221 32.83 -80.25 30.49
N PHE A 222 31.59 -79.96 30.16
CA PHE A 222 30.45 -80.32 30.99
C PHE A 222 30.28 -81.84 31.12
N GLU A 223 30.38 -82.58 30.01
CA GLU A 223 30.31 -84.05 30.03
C GLU A 223 31.45 -84.68 30.83
N LEU A 224 32.67 -84.15 30.70
CA LEU A 224 33.83 -84.62 31.46
C LEU A 224 33.67 -84.35 32.96
N GLU A 225 33.15 -83.17 33.33
CA GLU A 225 32.84 -82.85 34.72
C GLU A 225 31.77 -83.80 35.29
N LEU A 226 30.71 -84.07 34.52
CA LEU A 226 29.67 -85.03 34.91
C LEU A 226 30.25 -86.44 35.09
N SER A 227 31.07 -86.92 34.15
CA SER A 227 31.73 -88.22 34.24
C SER A 227 32.65 -88.29 35.48
N SER A 228 33.41 -87.23 35.75
CA SER A 228 34.27 -87.15 36.94
C SER A 228 33.45 -87.26 38.22
N GLN A 229 32.30 -86.57 38.29
CA GLN A 229 31.39 -86.66 39.43
C GLN A 229 30.79 -88.06 39.60
N ILE A 230 30.36 -88.70 38.51
CA ILE A 230 29.85 -90.09 38.53
C ILE A 230 30.94 -91.04 39.00
N SER A 231 32.15 -90.97 38.45
CA SER A 231 33.26 -91.84 38.85
C SER A 231 33.69 -91.62 40.31
N LYS A 232 33.63 -90.39 40.83
CA LYS A 232 33.86 -90.12 42.26
C LYS A 232 32.77 -90.78 43.11
N ARG A 233 31.49 -90.63 42.74
CA ARG A 233 30.37 -91.26 43.46
C ARG A 233 30.45 -92.78 43.46
N LEU A 234 30.76 -93.41 42.32
CA LEU A 234 30.93 -94.86 42.23
C LEU A 234 32.07 -95.36 43.12
N ARG A 235 33.22 -94.67 43.12
CA ARG A 235 34.33 -94.99 44.04
C ARG A 235 33.91 -94.90 45.50
N PHE A 236 33.17 -93.86 45.89
CA PHE A 236 32.64 -93.76 47.26
C PHE A 236 31.68 -94.90 47.61
N ILE A 237 30.84 -95.35 46.67
CA ILE A 237 29.93 -96.50 46.86
C ILE A 237 30.72 -97.80 47.01
N GLU A 238 31.73 -98.05 46.17
CA GLU A 238 32.61 -99.22 46.27
C GLU A 238 33.40 -99.24 47.58
N GLU A 239 33.98 -98.11 47.99
CA GLU A 239 34.69 -97.98 49.26
C GLU A 239 33.76 -98.24 50.46
N ARG A 240 32.49 -97.83 50.37
CA ARG A 240 31.49 -98.09 51.41
C ARG A 240 31.08 -99.56 51.44
N ALA A 241 30.80 -100.17 50.29
CA ALA A 241 30.47 -101.60 50.20
C ALA A 241 31.63 -102.49 50.69
N ASN A 242 32.88 -102.12 50.41
CA ASN A 242 34.07 -102.83 50.90
C ASN A 242 34.31 -102.66 52.40
N LYS A 243 33.84 -101.56 53.01
CA LYS A 243 33.85 -101.37 54.48
C LYS A 243 32.74 -102.15 55.16
N GLU A 244 31.56 -102.24 54.54
CA GLU A 244 30.41 -102.99 55.06
C GLU A 244 30.62 -104.51 54.96
N ASN A 245 31.34 -105.03 53.96
CA ASN A 245 31.70 -106.46 53.85
C ASN A 245 32.90 -106.91 54.72
N LYS A 246 33.56 -105.99 55.43
CA LYS A 246 34.71 -106.26 56.31
C LYS A 246 34.37 -106.22 57.81
N ASN A 247 33.13 -105.90 58.15
CA ASN A 247 32.56 -106.01 59.50
C ASN A 247 31.57 -107.18 59.56
#